data_AF-A0A7V9KQU9-F1
#
_entry.id   AF-A0A7V9KQU9-F1
#
_cell.length_a   1.000
_cell.length_b   1.000
_cell.length_c   1.000
_cell.angle_alpha   90.00
_cell.angle_beta   90.00
_cell.angle_gamma   90.00
#
_symmetry.space_group_name_H-M   'P 1'
#
loop_
_entity.id
_entity.type
_entity.pdbx_description
1 polymer ?
#
loop_
_entity_poly.entity_id
_entity_poly.type
_entity_poly.pdbx_seq_one_letter_code
_entity_poly.pdbx_strand_id
1 'polypeptide(L)' 'MMRALEREHPAAGGWIVDERGLIRRHINVFVNGELGGDETAVGAEDRVDVLPAISGG' A
#
# COMPACT_ATOMS: atom_id res chain seq x y z
N MET A 1 -4.23 0.47 10.07
CA MET A 1 -3.54 1.59 9.40
C MET A 1 -4.01 1.77 7.96
N MET A 2 -3.94 0.74 7.10
CA MET A 2 -4.42 0.79 5.70
C MET A 2 -5.86 1.31 5.46
N ARG A 3 -6.78 1.10 6.41
CA ARG A 3 -8.16 1.63 6.31
C ARG A 3 -8.21 3.16 6.21
N ALA A 4 -7.22 3.88 6.76
CA ALA A 4 -7.16 5.33 6.63
C ALA A 4 -6.78 5.74 5.21
N LEU A 5 -5.80 5.06 4.62
CA LEU A 5 -5.37 5.24 3.24
C LEU A 5 -6.52 4.99 2.25
N GLU A 6 -7.33 3.94 2.47
CA GLU A 6 -8.52 3.68 1.64
C GLU A 6 -9.58 4.79 1.74
N ARG A 7 -9.75 5.41 2.91
CA ARG A 7 -10.71 6.51 3.09
C ARG A 7 -10.24 7.81 2.45
N GLU A 8 -8.95 8.12 2.58
CA GLU A 8 -8.36 9.35 2.03
C GLU A 8 -8.15 9.24 0.51
N HIS A 9 -7.97 8.02 0.01
CA HIS A 9 -7.82 7.73 -1.42
C HIS A 9 -8.74 6.58 -1.87
N PRO A 10 -10.04 6.82 -2.07
CA PRO A 10 -11.02 5.78 -2.44
C PRO A 10 -10.68 5.03 -3.73
N ALA A 11 -9.99 5.69 -4.67
CA ALA A 11 -9.53 5.09 -5.93
C ALA A 11 -8.47 4.00 -5.73
N ALA A 12 -7.79 3.99 -4.58
CA ALA A 12 -6.84 2.94 -4.18
C ALA A 12 -7.53 1.75 -3.49
N GLY A 13 -8.79 1.92 -3.05
CA GLY A 13 -9.59 0.89 -2.39
C GLY A 13 -9.74 -0.35 -3.25
N GLY A 14 -9.39 -1.51 -2.70
CA GLY A 14 -9.46 -2.80 -3.39
C GLY A 14 -8.36 -3.09 -4.41
N TRP A 15 -7.53 -2.10 -4.79
CA TRP A 15 -6.41 -2.27 -5.72
C TRP A 15 -5.08 -2.56 -5.00
N ILE A 16 -4.88 -1.95 -3.83
CA ILE A 16 -3.66 -2.08 -3.01
C ILE A 16 -3.83 -3.14 -1.94
N VAL A 17 -4.98 -3.11 -1.28
CA VAL A 17 -5.30 -3.92 -0.10
C VAL A 17 -6.45 -4.86 -0.46
N ASP A 18 -6.40 -6.10 0.00
CA ASP A 18 -7.49 -7.07 -0.17
C ASP A 18 -8.62 -6.84 0.86
N GLU A 19 -9.69 -7.64 0.78
CA GLU A 19 -10.85 -7.49 1.67
C GLU A 19 -10.52 -7.76 3.16
N ARG A 20 -9.39 -8.44 3.42
CA ARG A 20 -8.91 -8.76 4.77
C ARG A 20 -8.03 -7.65 5.34
N GLY A 21 -7.70 -6.63 4.55
CA GLY A 21 -6.82 -5.54 4.98
C GLY A 21 -5.34 -5.81 4.73
N LEU A 22 -4.98 -6.83 3.94
CA LEU A 22 -3.59 -7.17 3.62
C LEU A 22 -3.17 -6.61 2.26
N ILE A 23 -1.89 -6.23 2.13
CA ILE A 23 -1.32 -5.81 0.84
C ILE A 23 -1.43 -6.97 -0.15
N ARG A 24 -1.98 -6.72 -1.34
CA ARG A 24 -2.05 -7.73 -2.39
C ARG A 24 -0.65 -8.14 -2.83
N ARG A 25 -0.41 -9.44 -2.97
CA ARG A 25 0.91 -10.01 -3.35
C ARG A 25 1.54 -9.43 -4.63
N HIS A 26 0.73 -8.86 -5.52
CA HIS A 26 1.19 -8.25 -6.78
C HIS A 26 1.41 -6.74 -6.68
N ILE A 27 1.41 -6.18 -5.47
CA ILE A 27 1.62 -4.76 -5.18
C ILE A 27 2.78 -4.63 -4.21
N ASN A 28 3.72 -3.75 -4.53
CA ASN A 28 4.75 -3.28 -3.62
C ASN A 28 4.34 -1.91 -3.09
N VAL A 29 4.41 -1.75 -1.77
CA VAL A 29 4.20 -0.47 -1.11
C VAL A 29 5.54 -0.02 -0.57
N PHE A 30 5.92 1.22 -0.81
CA PHE A 30 7.10 1.84 -0.24
C PHE A 30 6.69 3.00 0.65
N VAL A 31 7.27 3.08 1.84
CA VAL A 31 7.07 4.19 2.78
C VAL A 31 8.40 4.91 2.91
N ASN A 32 8.44 6.18 2.49
CA ASN A 32 9.65 7.00 2.44
C ASN A 32 10.83 6.33 1.69
N GLY A 33 10.52 5.52 0.67
CA GLY A 33 11.51 4.82 -0.16
C GLY A 33 11.89 3.42 0.33
N GLU A 34 11.42 2.98 1.50
CA GLU A 34 11.68 1.65 2.06
C GLU A 34 10.49 0.72 1.79
N LEU A 35 10.74 -0.56 1.49
CA LEU A 35 9.66 -1.53 1.23
C LEU A 35 8.82 -1.76 2.51
N GLY A 36 7.53 -1.43 2.43
CA GLY A 36 6.56 -1.55 3.52
C GLY A 36 5.74 -2.84 3.42
N GLY A 37 5.43 -3.40 4.59
CA GLY A 37 4.53 -4.54 4.78
C GLY A 37 3.19 -4.16 5.40
N ASP A 38 2.38 -5.16 5.70
CA ASP A 38 1.07 -5.02 6.33
C ASP A 38 1.10 -4.39 7.74
N GLU A 39 2.20 -4.56 8.47
CA GLU A 39 2.41 -3.97 9.80
C GLU A 39 3.12 -2.61 9.77
N THR A 40 3.54 -2.13 8.60
CA THR A 40 4.25 -0.84 8.49
C THR A 40 3.33 0.31 8.88
N ALA A 41 3.70 1.02 9.94
CA ALA A 41 3.03 2.24 10.35
C ALA A 41 3.29 3.35 9.34
N VAL A 42 2.23 4.12 9.01
CA VAL A 42 2.29 5.27 8.10
C VAL A 42 1.78 6.47 8.88
N GLY A 43 2.62 7.49 9.02
CA GLY A 43 2.28 8.79 9.58
C GLY A 43 1.70 9.74 8.54
N ALA A 44 1.11 10.85 8.99
CA ALA A 44 0.45 11.82 8.11
C ALA A 44 1.39 12.53 7.11
N GLU A 45 2.68 12.60 7.43
CA GLU A 45 3.71 13.27 6.61
C GLU A 45 4.50 12.27 5.74
N ASP A 46 4.22 10.97 5.88
CA ASP A 46 4.96 9.94 5.17
C ASP A 46 4.52 9.86 3.71
N ARG A 47 5.51 9.75 2.82
CA ARG A 47 5.25 9.49 1.41
C ARG A 47 5.06 7.99 1.20
N VAL A 48 3.92 7.63 0.61
CA VAL A 48 3.59 6.25 0.23
C VAL A 48 3.59 6.12 -1.29
N ASP A 49 4.52 5.34 -1.82
CA ASP A 49 4.58 4.98 -3.24
C ASP A 49 4.05 3.56 -3.44
N VAL A 50 3.16 3.36 -4.41
CA VAL A 50 2.49 2.08 -4.64
C VAL A 50 2.75 1.65 -6.07
N LEU A 51 3.40 0.50 -6.25
CA LEU A 51 3.81 0.01 -7.56
C LEU A 51 3.32 -1.42 -7.79
N PRO A 52 2.82 -1.76 -8.99
CA PRO A 52 2.60 -3.15 -9.34
C PRO A 52 3.94 -3.89 -9.35
N ALA A 53 3.95 -5.11 -8.81
CA ALA A 53 5.08 -6.01 -8.92
C ALA A 53 5.16 -6.51 -10.37
N ILE A 54 5.92 -5.79 -11.21
CA ILE A 54 6.24 -6.24 -12.56
C ILE A 54 7.40 -7.23 -12.46
N SER A 55 7.10 -8.53 -12.53
CA SER A 55 8.11 -9.53 -12.85
C SER A 55 8.45 -9.37 -14.33
N GLY A 56 9.58 -8.71 -14.62
CA GLY A 56 10.13 -8.67 -15.97
C GLY A 56 10.44 -10.09 -16.44
N GLY A 57 9.79 -10.51 -17.52
CA GLY A 57 10.12 -11.73 -18.28
C GLY A 57 11.06 -11.39 -19.42
#